data_AF-A0A9X0BUL0-F1
#
_entry.id   AF-A0A9X0BUL0-F1
#
_cell.length_a   1.000
_cell.length_b   1.000
_cell.length_c   1.000
_cell.angle_alpha   90.00
_cell.angle_beta   90.00
_cell.angle_gamma   90.00
#
_symmetry.space_group_name_H-M   'P 1'
#
loop_
_entity.id
_entity.type
_entity.pdbx_description
1 polymer ?
#
loop_
_entity_poly.entity_id
_entity_poly.type
_entity_poly.pdbx_seq_one_letter_code
_entity_poly.pdbx_strand_id
1 'polypeptide(L)' 'MAMHNWPQSVTKDTRALFNDVEEFFGGPFFNAEEAFFSFVRHMLTWLPQRRKTARELMDHAFLKLGG' A
#
# COMPACT_ATOMS: atom_id res chain seq x y z
N MET A 1 8.65 1.97 25.05
CA MET A 1 7.32 1.70 24.46
C MET A 1 6.99 2.88 23.56
N ALA A 2 7.08 2.73 22.24
CA ALA A 2 6.75 3.81 21.33
C ALA A 2 5.22 3.93 21.22
N MET A 3 4.66 5.02 21.73
CA MET A 3 3.27 5.37 21.46
C MET A 3 3.19 5.80 20.00
N HIS A 4 2.87 4.86 19.10
CA HIS A 4 2.56 5.19 17.72
C HIS A 4 1.27 6.04 17.73
N ASN A 5 1.42 7.34 17.48
CA ASN A 5 0.32 8.28 17.32
C ASN A 5 -0.37 7.98 15.98
N TRP A 6 -1.34 7.09 16.00
CA TRP A 6 -2.15 6.80 14.82
C TRP A 6 -2.90 8.07 14.39
N PRO A 7 -2.92 8.40 13.08
CA PRO A 7 -3.73 9.51 12.59
C PRO A 7 -5.21 9.23 12.90
N GLN A 8 -5.96 10.29 13.18
CA GLN A 8 -7.40 10.20 13.41
C GLN A 8 -8.10 9.54 12.22
N SER A 9 -9.12 8.72 12.48
CA SER A 9 -9.91 8.07 11.43
C SER A 9 -10.44 9.11 10.45
N VAL A 10 -10.08 8.98 9.17
CA VAL A 10 -10.63 9.84 8.11
C VAL A 10 -12.06 9.39 7.82
N THR A 11 -13.02 9.93 8.55
CA THR A 11 -14.43 9.87 8.17
C THR A 11 -14.71 11.04 7.27
N LYS A 12 -14.95 10.80 5.97
CA LYS A 12 -15.59 11.82 5.13
C LYS A 12 -16.96 12.10 5.75
N ASP A 13 -17.22 13.33 6.16
CA ASP A 13 -18.56 13.80 6.53
C ASP A 13 -19.55 13.71 5.34
N THR A 14 -19.00 13.47 4.16
CA THR A 14 -19.72 13.27 2.92
C THR A 14 -19.85 11.78 2.65
N ARG A 15 -21.08 11.31 2.45
CA ARG A 15 -21.52 9.92 2.18
C ARG A 15 -20.88 9.23 0.96
N ALA A 16 -19.75 9.71 0.46
CA ALA A 16 -19.00 9.18 -0.67
C ALA A 16 -17.98 8.14 -0.20
N LEU A 17 -18.08 6.93 -0.74
CA LEU A 17 -17.03 5.92 -0.61
C LEU A 17 -15.79 6.40 -1.37
N PHE A 18 -14.61 6.12 -0.84
CA PHE A 18 -13.37 6.29 -1.58
C PHE A 18 -13.35 5.31 -2.74
N ASN A 19 -13.03 5.79 -3.95
CA ASN A 19 -13.06 4.94 -5.14
C ASN A 19 -11.77 4.12 -5.30
N ASP A 20 -10.67 4.64 -4.74
CA ASP A 20 -9.36 4.00 -4.76
C ASP A 20 -8.57 4.33 -3.48
N VAL A 21 -7.55 3.50 -3.22
CA VAL A 21 -6.64 3.63 -2.08
C VAL A 21 -5.81 4.92 -2.11
N GLU A 22 -5.47 5.46 -3.29
CA GLU A 22 -4.81 6.77 -3.40
C GLU A 22 -5.68 7.89 -2.81
N GLU A 23 -6.98 7.85 -3.08
CA GLU A 23 -7.95 8.83 -2.59
C GLU A 23 -8.13 8.73 -1.06
N PHE A 24 -8.04 7.51 -0.51
CA PHE A 24 -8.19 7.24 0.93
C PHE A 24 -7.01 7.73 1.75
N PHE A 25 -5.78 7.46 1.30
CA PHE A 25 -4.60 7.76 2.09
C PHE A 25 -4.06 9.18 1.90
N GLY A 26 -4.47 9.88 0.84
CA GLY A 26 -4.37 11.34 0.71
C GLY A 26 -3.05 11.97 1.14
N GLY A 27 -1.90 11.38 0.79
CA GLY A 27 -0.64 11.83 1.38
C GLY A 27 0.63 11.36 0.67
N PRO A 28 1.78 11.99 0.98
CA PRO A 28 3.07 11.82 0.31
C PRO A 28 3.70 10.44 0.49
N PHE A 29 3.00 9.53 1.17
CA PHE A 29 3.42 8.15 1.36
C PHE A 29 3.67 7.46 0.01
N PHE A 30 2.80 7.66 -0.99
CA PHE A 30 2.86 6.97 -2.30
C PHE A 30 3.91 7.54 -3.28
N ASN A 31 4.59 8.62 -2.90
CA ASN A 31 5.40 9.42 -3.81
C ASN A 31 6.91 9.18 -3.63
N ALA A 32 7.32 8.49 -2.56
CA ALA A 32 8.71 8.47 -2.10
C ALA A 32 9.49 7.20 -2.50
N GLU A 33 8.83 6.06 -2.76
CA GLU A 33 9.52 4.80 -3.12
C GLU A 33 8.71 3.97 -4.12
N GLU A 34 8.84 4.28 -5.41
CA GLU A 34 8.15 3.55 -6.50
C GLU A 34 8.35 2.03 -6.43
N ALA A 35 9.55 1.57 -6.03
CA ALA A 35 9.86 0.16 -5.87
C ALA A 35 9.05 -0.51 -4.74
N PHE A 36 8.88 0.16 -3.61
CA PHE A 36 8.05 -0.33 -2.50
C PHE A 36 6.58 -0.39 -2.89
N PHE A 37 6.05 0.63 -3.57
CA PHE A 37 4.64 0.61 -4.01
C PHE A 37 4.37 -0.41 -5.10
N SER A 38 5.31 -0.61 -6.03
CA SER A 38 5.22 -1.68 -7.01
C SER A 38 5.12 -3.05 -6.33
N PHE A 39 5.90 -3.26 -5.26
CA PHE A 39 5.86 -4.48 -4.46
C PHE A 39 4.53 -4.66 -3.73
N VAL A 40 4.11 -3.63 -2.98
CA VAL A 40 2.89 -3.66 -2.15
C VAL A 40 1.64 -3.81 -3.02
N ARG A 41 1.58 -3.20 -4.22
CA ARG A 41 0.45 -3.37 -5.15
C ARG A 41 0.24 -4.84 -5.53
N HIS A 42 1.33 -5.57 -5.80
CA HIS A 42 1.25 -7.00 -6.10
C HIS A 42 0.86 -7.87 -4.90
N MET A 43 1.20 -7.44 -3.68
CA MET A 43 0.87 -8.12 -2.43
C MET A 43 -0.58 -7.87 -1.99
N LEU A 44 -1.03 -6.61 -2.01
CA LEU A 44 -2.35 -6.17 -1.52
C LEU A 44 -3.44 -6.20 -2.59
N THR A 45 -3.22 -6.95 -3.69
CA THR A 45 -4.26 -7.14 -4.70
C THR A 45 -5.44 -7.92 -4.11
N TRP A 46 -6.64 -7.35 -4.16
CA TRP A 46 -7.86 -7.97 -3.62
C TRP A 46 -8.25 -9.26 -4.36
N LEU A 47 -8.22 -9.23 -5.69
CA LEU A 47 -8.60 -10.37 -6.54
C LEU A 47 -7.54 -11.49 -6.44
N PRO A 48 -7.90 -12.70 -5.98
CA PRO A 48 -6.93 -13.79 -5.81
C PRO A 48 -6.19 -14.16 -7.10
N GLN A 49 -6.86 -14.08 -8.25
CA GLN A 49 -6.27 -14.41 -9.56
C GLN A 49 -5.19 -13.43 -10.01
N ARG A 50 -5.15 -12.23 -9.41
CA ARG A 50 -4.20 -11.17 -9.74
C ARG A 50 -3.17 -10.93 -8.63
N ARG A 51 -3.33 -11.57 -7.46
CA ARG A 51 -2.42 -11.47 -6.33
C ARG A 51 -1.20 -12.36 -6.58
N LYS A 52 -0.01 -11.77 -6.54
CA LYS A 52 1.23 -12.55 -6.63
C LYS A 52 1.42 -13.37 -5.35
N THR A 53 1.90 -14.59 -5.52
CA THR A 53 2.28 -15.47 -4.41
C THR A 53 3.53 -14.94 -3.71
N ALA A 54 3.77 -15.39 -2.47
CA ALA A 54 5.01 -15.08 -1.76
C ALA A 54 6.25 -15.43 -2.60
N ARG A 55 6.21 -16.56 -3.33
CA ARG A 55 7.30 -16.99 -4.21
C ARG A 55 7.56 -16.01 -5.35
N GLU A 56 6.51 -15.53 -6.02
CA GLU A 56 6.65 -14.56 -7.11
C GLU A 56 7.05 -13.17 -6.60
N LEU A 57 6.67 -12.83 -5.36
CA LEU A 57 7.04 -11.58 -4.71
C LEU A 57 8.52 -11.56 -4.30
N MET A 58 9.14 -12.70 -3.97
CA MET A 58 10.58 -12.77 -3.66
C MET A 58 11.47 -12.28 -4.80
N ASP A 59 11.00 -12.37 -6.04
CA ASP A 59 11.75 -11.90 -7.21
C ASP A 59 11.65 -10.40 -7.48
N HIS A 60 10.87 -9.66 -6.68
CA HIS A 60 10.61 -8.26 -6.87
C HIS A 60 11.84 -7.37 -6.62
N ALA A 61 12.04 -6.35 -7.45
CA ALA A 61 13.20 -5.44 -7.38
C ALA A 61 13.39 -4.80 -6.00
N PHE A 62 12.29 -4.44 -5.32
CA PHE A 62 12.31 -3.94 -3.94
C PHE A 62 13.09 -4.84 -2.96
N LEU A 63 12.90 -6.17 -3.04
CA LEU A 63 13.58 -7.11 -2.16
C LEU A 63 15.02 -7.42 -2.60
N LYS A 64 15.37 -7.12 -3.86
CA LYS A 64 16.71 -7.32 -4.43
C LYS A 64 17.64 -6.13 -4.20
N LEU A 65 17.10 -4.93 -3.97
CA LEU A 65 17.89 -3.70 -3.74
C LEU A 65 18.36 -3.54 -2.29
N GLY A 66 17.82 -4.31 -1.35
CA GLY A 66 18.16 -4.26 0.08
C GLY A 66 19.10 -5.36 0.56
N GLY A 67 19.86 -5.99 -0.34
CA GLY A 67 20.83 -7.06 -0.06
C GLY A 67 22.27 -6.58 0.05
#